data_AF-A0A3R9X571-F1
#
_entry.id   AF-A0A3R9X571-F1
#
_cell.length_a   1.000
_cell.length_b   1.000
_cell.length_c   1.000
_cell.angle_alpha   90.00
_cell.angle_beta   90.00
_cell.angle_gamma   90.00
#
_symmetry.space_group_name_H-M   'P 1'
#
loop_
_entity.id
_entity.type
_entity.pdbx_description
1 polymer ?
#
loop_
_entity_poly.entity_id
_entity_poly.type
_entity_poly.pdbx_seq_one_letter_code
_entity_poly.pdbx_strand_id
1 'polypeptide(L)'
;MRNWKIGAQLGMAFGIVLLLMATALAIGIACLHDIAAGGGIAPELARRIESTRSFMLGFGFAAVVAGVGGSIWLSRSIMQPLGEAIFIAETVASGDLSKEFETERGGDFGRLLRGMGEMEDTLTDVVTRIKASTDSIVVASGQITAGNHDLSSRTEQQASSLEETAASMEELTSTVKQNADNAKQANQLALSASEVAVKGGGVVNQVVNTMASINASSKKIVDIIGVIDGIAFQTNILALNAAVEAARAGEQGRGFAVVASEVRNLAQRSSAAAKEIKGLIEDSVGKVDVGSALVSEAGKTMEEIVGSVKRVTDIVGEITAASHEQAQGIEQVNQAIAQMDQVTQQNAALIEEAAAAAQSLQEQAGSLSQVVATFKLDEEDDEPAAAPPVQVRPLARPVRVIQLARRTAE
;
A
#
# COMPACT_ATOMS: atom_id res chain seq x y z
N MET A 1 56.98 -50.53 11.74
CA MET A 1 58.08 -50.05 12.61
C MET A 1 57.51 -49.91 14.01
N ARG A 2 58.11 -50.51 15.04
CA ARG A 2 57.53 -50.58 16.39
C ARG A 2 57.67 -49.19 17.03
N ASN A 3 56.58 -48.45 17.20
CA ASN A 3 56.57 -47.12 17.85
C ASN A 3 56.68 -47.33 19.36
N TRP A 4 57.91 -47.42 19.86
CA TRP A 4 58.14 -47.46 21.31
C TRP A 4 57.82 -46.08 21.88
N LYS A 5 57.12 -46.04 23.04
CA LYS A 5 56.95 -44.79 23.79
C LYS A 5 58.34 -44.15 24.00
N ILE A 6 58.45 -42.83 23.81
CA ILE A 6 59.72 -42.08 23.86
C ILE A 6 60.56 -42.38 25.12
N GLY A 7 59.92 -42.81 26.20
CA GLY A 7 60.52 -43.03 27.51
C GLY A 7 61.08 -44.43 27.63
N ALA A 8 60.50 -45.38 26.90
CA ALA A 8 61.12 -46.68 26.70
C ALA A 8 62.35 -46.58 25.79
N GLN A 9 62.34 -45.65 24.82
CA GLN A 9 63.51 -45.37 23.97
C GLN A 9 64.62 -44.65 24.75
N LEU A 10 64.29 -43.60 25.52
CA LEU A 10 65.24 -42.93 26.41
C LEU A 10 65.80 -43.92 27.43
N GLY A 11 64.94 -44.66 28.13
CA GLY A 11 65.36 -45.63 29.13
C GLY A 11 66.27 -46.73 28.56
N MET A 12 66.01 -47.20 27.34
CA MET A 12 66.90 -48.14 26.66
C MET A 12 68.23 -47.49 26.28
N ALA A 13 68.23 -46.26 25.73
CA ALA A 13 69.45 -45.56 25.35
C ALA A 13 70.36 -45.31 26.57
N PHE A 14 69.79 -44.81 27.67
CA PHE A 14 70.53 -44.64 28.93
C PHE A 14 70.96 -45.97 29.54
N GLY A 15 70.12 -47.02 29.43
CA GLY A 15 70.45 -48.37 29.86
C GLY A 15 71.64 -48.97 29.09
N ILE A 16 71.70 -48.77 27.77
CA ILE A 16 72.84 -49.20 26.93
C ILE A 16 74.12 -48.47 27.32
N VAL A 17 74.06 -47.14 27.53
CA VAL A 17 75.21 -46.34 27.97
C VAL A 17 75.70 -46.76 29.35
N LEU A 18 74.79 -47.02 30.29
CA LEU A 18 75.12 -47.54 31.61
C LEU A 18 75.74 -48.94 31.56
N LEU A 19 75.27 -49.80 30.65
CA LEU A 19 75.82 -51.15 30.45
C LEU A 19 77.23 -51.07 29.82
N LEU A 20 77.47 -50.17 28.88
CA LEU A 20 78.80 -49.91 28.32
C LEU A 20 79.77 -49.34 29.37
N MET A 21 79.31 -48.42 30.22
CA MET A 21 80.08 -47.91 31.35
C MET A 21 80.43 -49.02 32.36
N ALA A 22 79.45 -49.85 32.72
CA ALA A 22 79.65 -50.95 33.68
C ALA A 22 80.60 -52.01 33.14
N THR A 23 80.51 -52.35 31.85
CA THR A 23 81.42 -53.30 31.20
C THR A 23 82.84 -52.74 31.09
N ALA A 24 83.02 -51.47 30.72
CA ALA A 24 84.33 -50.82 30.72
C ALA A 24 84.97 -50.80 32.12
N LEU A 25 84.18 -50.52 33.16
CA LEU A 25 84.63 -50.56 34.56
C LEU A 25 85.03 -51.98 34.98
N ALA A 26 84.24 -52.99 34.61
CA ALA A 26 84.53 -54.39 34.90
C ALA A 26 85.82 -54.87 34.22
N ILE A 27 86.05 -54.49 32.95
CA ILE A 27 87.30 -54.78 32.23
C ILE A 27 88.49 -54.08 32.91
N GLY A 28 88.34 -52.83 33.35
CA GLY A 28 89.38 -52.09 34.08
C GLY A 28 89.75 -52.77 35.41
N ILE A 29 88.77 -53.25 36.16
CA ILE A 29 88.97 -53.98 37.42
C ILE A 29 89.63 -55.35 37.16
N ALA A 30 89.20 -56.08 36.14
CA ALA A 30 89.79 -57.37 35.76
C ALA A 30 91.25 -57.22 35.33
N CYS A 31 91.58 -56.21 34.53
CA CYS A 31 92.95 -55.89 34.14
C CYS A 31 93.84 -55.57 35.37
N LEU A 32 93.32 -54.78 36.33
CA LEU A 32 94.03 -54.55 37.61
C LEU A 32 94.21 -55.82 38.44
N HIS A 33 93.26 -56.76 38.39
CA HIS A 33 93.36 -58.05 39.08
C HIS A 33 94.42 -58.96 38.45
N ASP A 34 94.46 -59.06 37.13
CA ASP A 34 95.46 -59.84 36.39
C ASP A 34 96.87 -59.25 36.59
N ILE A 35 96.99 -57.92 36.58
CA ILE A 35 98.26 -57.23 36.92
C ILE A 35 98.69 -57.56 38.35
N ALA A 36 97.77 -57.68 39.31
CA ALA A 36 98.10 -58.04 40.69
C ALA A 36 98.43 -59.54 40.87
N ALA A 37 97.87 -60.42 40.03
CA ALA A 37 98.06 -61.86 40.07
C ALA A 37 99.32 -62.36 39.32
N GLY A 38 99.83 -61.58 38.35
CA GLY A 38 101.10 -61.82 37.66
C GLY A 38 102.30 -61.63 38.60
N GLY A 39 102.68 -62.69 39.31
CA GLY A 39 103.66 -62.67 40.39
C GLY A 39 104.98 -61.94 40.10
N GLY A 40 105.43 -61.14 41.09
CA GLY A 40 106.68 -60.37 41.04
C GLY A 40 106.60 -58.96 41.67
N ILE A 41 105.54 -58.65 42.41
CA ILE A 41 105.20 -57.28 42.79
C ILE A 41 105.59 -57.01 44.25
N ALA A 42 106.30 -55.91 44.49
CA ALA A 42 106.65 -55.45 45.84
C ALA A 42 105.39 -55.18 46.69
N PRO A 43 105.41 -55.45 48.02
CA PRO A 43 104.25 -55.31 48.90
C PRO A 43 103.67 -53.87 48.95
N GLU A 44 104.46 -52.86 48.59
CA GLU A 44 103.98 -51.48 48.46
C GLU A 44 103.07 -51.25 47.23
N LEU A 45 103.29 -51.97 46.12
CA LEU A 45 102.44 -51.86 44.92
C LEU A 45 101.10 -52.60 45.12
N ALA A 46 101.10 -53.73 45.84
CA ALA A 46 99.87 -54.49 46.13
C ALA A 46 98.85 -53.66 46.93
N ARG A 47 99.28 -52.90 47.96
CA ARG A 47 98.41 -51.96 48.69
C ARG A 47 97.88 -50.82 47.82
N ARG A 48 98.68 -50.32 46.87
CA ARG A 48 98.24 -49.29 45.91
C ARG A 48 97.19 -49.84 44.95
N ILE A 49 97.37 -51.05 44.42
CA ILE A 49 96.39 -51.73 43.56
C ILE A 49 95.06 -51.95 44.30
N GLU A 50 95.11 -52.38 45.57
CA GLU A 50 93.88 -52.61 46.36
C GLU A 50 93.14 -51.30 46.71
N SER A 51 93.88 -50.22 47.02
CA SER A 51 93.32 -48.88 47.18
C SER A 51 92.71 -48.35 45.87
N THR A 52 93.42 -48.48 44.74
CA THR A 52 92.92 -48.10 43.41
C THR A 52 91.66 -48.89 43.03
N ARG A 53 91.59 -50.18 43.37
CA ARG A 53 90.39 -51.02 43.14
C ARG A 53 89.19 -50.54 43.95
N SER A 54 89.37 -50.18 45.22
CA SER A 54 88.30 -49.64 46.07
C SER A 54 87.79 -48.30 45.54
N PHE A 55 88.69 -47.41 45.11
CA PHE A 55 88.30 -46.15 44.47
C PHE A 55 87.58 -46.38 43.13
N MET A 56 88.02 -47.32 42.29
CA MET A 56 87.34 -47.67 41.03
C MET A 56 85.93 -48.22 41.27
N LEU A 57 85.74 -49.11 42.24
CA LEU A 57 84.42 -49.64 42.59
C LEU A 57 83.50 -48.54 43.15
N GLY A 58 84.01 -47.67 44.02
CA GLY A 58 83.26 -46.55 44.56
C GLY A 58 82.84 -45.55 43.48
N PHE A 59 83.75 -45.18 42.58
CA PHE A 59 83.48 -44.27 41.47
C PHE A 59 82.53 -44.89 40.43
N GLY A 60 82.68 -46.19 40.15
CA GLY A 60 81.79 -46.95 39.28
C GLY A 60 80.37 -47.05 39.83
N PHE A 61 80.22 -47.35 41.12
CA PHE A 61 78.90 -47.35 41.77
C PHE A 61 78.26 -45.96 41.76
N ALA A 62 79.02 -44.92 42.08
CA ALA A 62 78.55 -43.53 42.01
C ALA A 62 78.13 -43.14 40.59
N ALA A 63 78.89 -43.54 39.57
CA ALA A 63 78.56 -43.28 38.16
C ALA A 63 77.27 -43.99 37.72
N VAL A 64 77.05 -45.24 38.16
CA VAL A 64 75.81 -45.98 37.89
C VAL A 64 74.61 -45.34 38.59
N VAL A 65 74.74 -44.99 39.88
CA VAL A 65 73.67 -44.30 40.62
C VAL A 65 73.36 -42.94 40.00
N ALA A 66 74.38 -42.17 39.63
CA ALA A 66 74.22 -40.87 38.97
C ALA A 66 73.59 -41.03 37.57
N GLY A 67 73.95 -42.06 36.80
CA GLY A 67 73.38 -42.30 35.48
C GLY A 67 71.94 -42.82 35.54
N VAL A 68 71.60 -43.70 36.50
CA VAL A 68 70.21 -44.14 36.73
C VAL A 68 69.36 -42.97 37.24
N GLY A 69 69.86 -42.20 38.21
CA GLY A 69 69.20 -41.01 38.73
C GLY A 69 68.99 -39.95 37.65
N GLY A 70 70.01 -39.67 36.85
CA GLY A 70 69.96 -38.75 35.72
C GLY A 70 69.01 -39.23 34.62
N SER A 71 68.98 -40.52 34.32
CA SER A 71 68.04 -41.10 33.36
C SER A 71 66.59 -40.99 33.83
N ILE A 72 66.31 -41.26 35.12
CA ILE A 72 64.96 -41.13 35.68
C ILE A 72 64.55 -39.66 35.70
N TRP A 73 65.46 -38.77 36.10
CA TRP A 73 65.22 -37.33 36.13
C TRP A 73 64.94 -36.78 34.74
N LEU A 74 65.77 -37.09 33.75
CA LEU A 74 65.59 -36.63 32.37
C LEU A 74 64.35 -37.25 31.72
N SER A 75 64.12 -38.55 31.93
CA SER A 75 62.91 -39.20 31.44
C SER A 75 61.66 -38.56 32.03
N ARG A 76 61.62 -38.25 33.33
CA ARG A 76 60.47 -37.55 33.95
C ARG A 76 60.34 -36.11 33.47
N SER A 77 61.46 -35.39 33.36
CA SER A 77 61.51 -34.00 32.93
C SER A 77 60.98 -33.78 31.52
N ILE A 78 61.15 -34.77 30.62
CA ILE A 78 60.64 -34.71 29.24
C ILE A 78 59.25 -35.37 29.12
N MET A 79 59.02 -36.52 29.77
CA MET A 79 57.78 -37.28 29.54
C MET A 79 56.54 -36.66 30.12
N GLN A 80 56.65 -36.08 31.30
CA GLN A 80 55.49 -35.50 31.98
C GLN A 80 54.92 -34.30 31.20
N PRO A 81 55.70 -33.30 30.75
CA PRO A 81 55.16 -32.18 29.98
C PRO A 81 54.73 -32.59 28.56
N LEU A 82 55.37 -33.60 27.96
CA LEU A 82 54.92 -34.13 26.68
C LEU A 82 53.56 -34.84 26.81
N GLY A 83 53.33 -35.55 27.92
CA GLY A 83 52.04 -36.16 28.23
C GLY A 83 50.94 -35.12 28.45
N GLU A 84 51.24 -34.03 29.17
CA GLU A 84 50.34 -32.88 29.35
C GLU A 84 49.99 -32.25 27.98
N ALA A 85 50.98 -32.00 27.12
CA ALA A 85 50.76 -31.45 25.78
C ALA A 85 49.91 -32.38 24.91
N ILE A 86 50.19 -33.69 24.90
CA ILE A 86 49.39 -34.68 24.17
C ILE A 86 47.95 -34.70 24.69
N PHE A 87 47.75 -34.62 26.01
CA PHE A 87 46.41 -34.58 26.58
C PHE A 87 45.62 -33.34 26.16
N ILE A 88 46.24 -32.16 26.14
CA ILE A 88 45.62 -30.93 25.63
C ILE A 88 45.25 -31.11 24.16
N ALA A 89 46.17 -31.57 23.33
CA ALA A 89 45.91 -31.80 21.90
C ALA A 89 44.79 -32.81 21.66
N GLU A 90 44.78 -33.94 22.38
CA GLU A 90 43.75 -34.97 22.27
C GLU A 90 42.37 -34.46 22.73
N THR A 91 42.35 -33.63 23.80
CA THR A 91 41.12 -33.01 24.30
C THR A 91 40.55 -32.03 23.28
N VAL A 92 41.36 -31.08 22.79
CA VAL A 92 40.96 -30.12 21.74
C VAL A 92 40.55 -30.83 20.44
N ALA A 93 41.30 -31.86 20.02
CA ALA A 93 40.98 -32.64 18.82
C ALA A 93 39.68 -33.45 18.94
N SER A 94 39.26 -33.79 20.16
CA SER A 94 37.97 -34.43 20.42
C SER A 94 36.79 -33.45 20.41
N GLY A 95 37.05 -32.14 20.26
CA GLY A 95 36.06 -31.08 20.35
C GLY A 95 35.70 -30.70 21.79
N ASP A 96 36.45 -31.19 22.78
CA ASP A 96 36.25 -30.85 24.18
C ASP A 96 37.01 -29.55 24.49
N LEU A 97 36.28 -28.43 24.52
CA LEU A 97 36.75 -27.06 24.77
C LEU A 97 36.24 -26.53 26.11
N SER A 98 35.79 -27.43 27.00
CA SER A 98 35.26 -27.09 28.32
C SER A 98 36.34 -27.16 29.41
N LYS A 99 37.62 -27.23 29.04
CA LYS A 99 38.71 -27.45 30.00
C LYS A 99 39.74 -26.35 29.88
N GLU A 100 39.94 -25.65 30.98
CA GLU A 100 41.00 -24.66 31.10
C GLU A 100 42.35 -25.32 31.37
N PHE A 101 43.38 -24.89 30.64
CA PHE A 101 44.72 -25.45 30.72
C PHE A 101 45.75 -24.44 31.23
N GLU A 102 45.96 -24.40 32.53
CA GLU A 102 47.01 -23.58 33.14
C GLU A 102 48.32 -24.35 33.37
N THR A 103 49.46 -23.67 33.18
CA THR A 103 50.79 -24.26 33.46
C THR A 103 51.70 -23.30 34.21
N GLU A 104 52.21 -23.76 35.36
CA GLU A 104 53.25 -23.06 36.14
C GLU A 104 54.68 -23.39 35.67
N ARG A 105 54.83 -24.26 34.65
CA ARG A 105 56.16 -24.69 34.17
C ARG A 105 56.87 -23.54 33.44
N GLY A 106 58.17 -23.40 33.71
CA GLY A 106 59.08 -22.55 32.95
C GLY A 106 59.77 -23.28 31.78
N GLY A 107 60.61 -22.56 31.03
CA GLY A 107 61.38 -23.12 29.90
C GLY A 107 60.54 -23.43 28.66
N ASP A 108 61.10 -24.16 27.70
CA ASP A 108 60.46 -24.41 26.40
C ASP A 108 59.20 -25.27 26.49
N PHE A 109 59.12 -26.21 27.44
CA PHE A 109 57.90 -26.99 27.68
C PHE A 109 56.76 -26.15 28.27
N GLY A 110 57.08 -25.20 29.15
CA GLY A 110 56.10 -24.23 29.64
C GLY A 110 55.56 -23.34 28.53
N ARG A 111 56.43 -22.90 27.60
CA ARG A 111 56.02 -22.16 26.39
C ARG A 111 55.13 -22.99 25.47
N LEU A 112 55.44 -24.27 25.28
CA LEU A 112 54.60 -25.19 24.50
C LEU A 112 53.21 -25.33 25.14
N LEU A 113 53.13 -25.67 26.42
CA LEU A 113 51.87 -25.87 27.12
C LEU A 113 51.02 -24.59 27.14
N ARG A 114 51.65 -23.43 27.38
CA ARG A 114 50.95 -22.13 27.31
C ARG A 114 50.44 -21.83 25.92
N GLY A 115 51.24 -22.06 24.87
CA GLY A 115 50.78 -21.86 23.49
C GLY A 115 49.65 -22.81 23.08
N MET A 116 49.56 -24.00 23.69
CA MET A 116 48.44 -24.92 23.49
C MET A 116 47.19 -24.48 24.25
N GLY A 117 47.33 -23.93 25.46
CA GLY A 117 46.24 -23.27 26.19
C GLY A 117 45.70 -22.06 25.43
N GLU A 118 46.58 -21.15 24.99
CA GLU A 118 46.19 -19.99 24.17
C GLU A 118 45.46 -20.39 22.87
N MET A 119 45.85 -21.52 22.25
CA MET A 119 45.17 -22.07 21.07
C MET A 119 43.76 -22.58 21.42
N GLU A 120 43.61 -23.26 22.55
CA GLU A 120 42.33 -23.74 23.05
C GLU A 120 41.41 -22.56 23.39
N ASP A 121 41.88 -21.58 24.19
CA ASP A 121 41.15 -20.34 24.49
C ASP A 121 40.64 -19.63 23.23
N THR A 122 41.51 -19.52 22.21
CA THR A 122 41.16 -18.88 20.93
C THR A 122 40.08 -19.67 20.18
N LEU A 123 40.16 -21.01 20.18
CA LEU A 123 39.14 -21.85 19.57
C LEU A 123 37.81 -21.75 20.33
N THR A 124 37.85 -21.73 21.66
CA THR A 124 36.69 -21.56 22.53
C THR A 124 35.97 -20.23 22.27
N ASP A 125 36.71 -19.11 22.19
CA ASP A 125 36.14 -17.80 21.84
C ASP A 125 35.52 -17.80 20.44
N VAL A 126 36.20 -18.37 19.44
CA VAL A 126 35.70 -18.44 18.06
C VAL A 126 34.42 -19.27 17.99
N VAL A 127 34.39 -20.47 18.57
CA VAL A 127 33.22 -21.37 18.57
C VAL A 127 32.05 -20.72 19.32
N THR A 128 32.30 -20.06 20.45
CA THR A 128 31.29 -19.33 21.22
C THR A 128 30.66 -18.19 20.41
N ARG A 129 31.49 -17.38 19.72
CA ARG A 129 30.98 -16.30 18.84
C ARG A 129 30.19 -16.83 17.65
N ILE A 130 30.61 -17.96 17.07
CA ILE A 130 29.87 -18.61 15.98
C ILE A 130 28.51 -19.11 16.50
N LYS A 131 28.45 -19.74 17.68
CA LYS A 131 27.19 -20.18 18.32
C LYS A 131 26.22 -19.00 18.47
N ALA A 132 26.67 -17.92 19.13
CA ALA A 132 25.86 -16.74 19.37
C ALA A 132 25.39 -16.06 18.06
N SER A 133 26.25 -16.00 17.05
CA SER A 133 25.89 -15.45 15.73
C SER A 133 24.87 -16.33 15.02
N THR A 134 24.99 -17.65 15.14
CA THR A 134 24.06 -18.62 14.54
C THR A 134 22.68 -18.52 15.17
N ASP A 135 22.61 -18.47 16.51
CA ASP A 135 21.33 -18.31 17.23
C ASP A 135 20.65 -16.98 16.84
N SER A 136 21.44 -15.92 16.66
CA SER A 136 20.95 -14.63 16.17
C SER A 136 20.37 -14.73 14.75
N ILE A 137 20.99 -15.50 13.85
CA ILE A 137 20.47 -15.73 12.48
C ILE A 137 19.16 -16.52 12.53
N VAL A 138 19.03 -17.52 13.41
CA VAL A 138 17.78 -18.29 13.57
C VAL A 138 16.64 -17.37 14.00
N VAL A 139 16.87 -16.53 15.03
CA VAL A 139 15.86 -15.57 15.52
C VAL A 139 15.50 -14.56 14.43
N ALA A 140 16.50 -13.96 13.76
CA ALA A 140 16.26 -12.98 12.70
C ALA A 140 15.48 -13.58 11.51
N SER A 141 15.81 -14.80 11.10
CA SER A 141 15.10 -15.50 10.01
C SER A 141 13.65 -15.79 10.39
N GLY A 142 13.38 -16.20 11.64
CA GLY A 142 12.02 -16.37 12.15
C GLY A 142 11.21 -15.05 12.15
N GLN A 143 11.84 -13.93 12.47
CA GLN A 143 11.21 -12.60 12.38
C GLN A 143 10.91 -12.21 10.93
N ILE A 144 11.81 -12.51 9.99
CA ILE A 144 11.56 -12.28 8.56
C ILE A 144 10.35 -13.09 8.11
N THR A 145 10.29 -14.39 8.40
CA THR A 145 9.15 -15.26 8.04
C THR A 145 7.82 -14.73 8.60
N ALA A 146 7.79 -14.31 9.87
CA ALA A 146 6.60 -13.73 10.47
C ALA A 146 6.18 -12.41 9.80
N GLY A 147 7.14 -11.51 9.52
CA GLY A 147 6.89 -10.26 8.80
C GLY A 147 6.41 -10.48 7.37
N ASN A 148 6.92 -11.54 6.72
CA ASN A 148 6.54 -11.88 5.36
C ASN A 148 5.12 -12.45 5.29
N HIS A 149 4.69 -13.20 6.31
CA HIS A 149 3.30 -13.64 6.43
C HIS A 149 2.34 -12.45 6.64
N ASP A 150 2.70 -11.44 7.46
CA ASP A 150 1.91 -10.21 7.60
C ASP A 150 1.82 -9.47 6.25
N LEU A 151 2.95 -9.36 5.54
CA LEU A 151 3.00 -8.72 4.24
C LEU A 151 2.14 -9.47 3.20
N SER A 152 2.11 -10.80 3.21
CA SER A 152 1.23 -11.62 2.37
C SER A 152 -0.24 -11.28 2.61
N SER A 153 -0.66 -11.33 3.88
CA SER A 153 -2.05 -11.02 4.28
C SER A 153 -2.47 -9.61 3.83
N ARG A 154 -1.59 -8.62 4.00
CA ARG A 154 -1.84 -7.24 3.56
C ARG A 154 -1.89 -7.11 2.03
N THR A 155 -1.05 -7.86 1.31
CA THR A 155 -1.02 -7.88 -0.15
C THR A 155 -2.29 -8.52 -0.72
N GLU A 156 -2.77 -9.61 -0.12
CA GLU A 156 -4.06 -10.23 -0.45
C GLU A 156 -5.24 -9.30 -0.18
N GLN A 157 -5.25 -8.62 0.97
CA GLN A 157 -6.30 -7.63 1.28
C GLN A 157 -6.27 -6.46 0.30
N GLN A 158 -5.07 -6.00 -0.09
CA GLN A 158 -4.89 -4.94 -1.08
C GLN A 158 -5.40 -5.39 -2.46
N ALA A 159 -5.12 -6.63 -2.88
CA ALA A 159 -5.65 -7.20 -4.12
C ALA A 159 -7.20 -7.19 -4.12
N SER A 160 -7.82 -7.67 -3.05
CA SER A 160 -9.28 -7.65 -2.91
C SER A 160 -9.87 -6.24 -2.93
N SER A 161 -9.19 -5.27 -2.29
CA SER A 161 -9.61 -3.87 -2.31
C SER A 161 -9.47 -3.23 -3.69
N LEU A 162 -8.43 -3.62 -4.45
CA LEU A 162 -8.23 -3.18 -5.83
C LEU A 162 -9.32 -3.75 -6.75
N GLU A 163 -9.72 -5.01 -6.59
CA GLU A 163 -10.84 -5.61 -7.35
C GLU A 163 -12.16 -4.86 -7.10
N GLU A 164 -12.51 -4.59 -5.84
CA GLU A 164 -13.72 -3.83 -5.49
C GLU A 164 -13.67 -2.40 -6.04
N THR A 165 -12.50 -1.77 -5.99
CA THR A 165 -12.29 -0.43 -6.55
C THR A 165 -12.45 -0.47 -8.06
N ALA A 166 -11.85 -1.45 -8.75
CA ALA A 166 -11.97 -1.61 -10.20
C ALA A 166 -13.44 -1.81 -10.63
N ALA A 167 -14.18 -2.68 -9.94
CA ALA A 167 -15.60 -2.90 -10.19
C ALA A 167 -16.42 -1.61 -9.98
N SER A 168 -16.12 -0.85 -8.92
CA SER A 168 -16.76 0.45 -8.67
C SER A 168 -16.43 1.47 -9.76
N MET A 169 -15.20 1.46 -10.29
CA MET A 169 -14.80 2.33 -11.39
C MET A 169 -15.48 1.95 -12.71
N GLU A 170 -15.73 0.68 -12.98
CA GLU A 170 -16.53 0.24 -14.13
C GLU A 170 -17.99 0.74 -14.03
N GLU A 171 -18.61 0.62 -12.85
CA GLU A 171 -19.97 1.12 -12.62
C GLU A 171 -20.04 2.65 -12.77
N LEU A 172 -19.04 3.38 -12.24
CA LEU A 172 -18.91 4.83 -12.41
C LEU A 172 -18.72 5.20 -13.89
N THR A 173 -17.88 4.47 -14.62
CA THR A 173 -17.67 4.70 -16.07
C THR A 173 -18.98 4.55 -16.83
N SER A 174 -19.73 3.49 -16.54
CA SER A 174 -21.05 3.24 -17.14
C SER A 174 -22.04 4.38 -16.84
N THR A 175 -22.09 4.82 -15.58
CA THR A 175 -22.99 5.89 -15.12
C THR A 175 -22.64 7.24 -15.77
N VAL A 176 -21.36 7.58 -15.86
CA VAL A 176 -20.90 8.82 -16.51
C VAL A 176 -21.23 8.80 -18.01
N LYS A 177 -21.05 7.66 -18.68
CA LYS A 177 -21.43 7.50 -20.08
C LYS A 177 -22.94 7.67 -20.28
N GLN A 178 -23.74 7.03 -19.43
CA GLN A 178 -25.20 7.17 -19.45
C GLN A 178 -25.64 8.61 -19.20
N ASN A 179 -24.98 9.34 -18.29
CA ASN A 179 -25.25 10.76 -18.05
C ASN A 179 -24.94 11.63 -19.27
N ALA A 180 -23.82 11.38 -19.97
CA ALA A 180 -23.48 12.07 -21.20
C ALA A 180 -24.54 11.84 -22.30
N ASP A 181 -24.99 10.58 -22.47
CA ASP A 181 -26.03 10.23 -23.44
C ASP A 181 -27.39 10.86 -23.07
N ASN A 182 -27.76 10.86 -21.79
CA ASN A 182 -28.97 11.51 -21.28
C ASN A 182 -28.92 13.03 -21.49
N ALA A 183 -27.78 13.66 -21.23
CA ALA A 183 -27.59 15.09 -21.48
C ALA A 183 -27.77 15.40 -22.97
N LYS A 184 -27.16 14.61 -23.86
CA LYS A 184 -27.35 14.77 -25.31
C LYS A 184 -28.81 14.65 -25.74
N GLN A 185 -29.56 13.70 -25.19
CA GLN A 185 -30.99 13.55 -25.45
C GLN A 185 -31.80 14.73 -24.91
N ALA A 186 -31.53 15.17 -23.67
CA ALA A 186 -32.17 16.33 -23.06
C ALA A 186 -31.94 17.61 -23.89
N ASN A 187 -30.74 17.78 -24.46
CA ASN A 187 -30.41 18.89 -25.34
C ASN A 187 -31.28 18.89 -26.61
N GLN A 188 -31.46 17.72 -27.24
CA GLN A 188 -32.33 17.58 -28.41
C GLN A 188 -33.80 17.87 -28.09
N LEU A 189 -34.30 17.40 -26.94
CA LEU A 189 -35.65 17.68 -26.48
C LEU A 189 -35.86 19.18 -26.20
N ALA A 190 -34.88 19.83 -25.57
CA ALA A 190 -34.90 21.27 -25.32
C ALA A 190 -34.93 22.06 -26.64
N LEU A 191 -34.09 21.71 -27.62
CA LEU A 191 -34.10 22.35 -28.94
C LEU A 191 -35.45 22.18 -29.65
N SER A 192 -36.04 20.98 -29.61
CA SER A 192 -37.37 20.73 -30.18
C SER A 192 -38.46 21.54 -29.47
N ALA A 193 -38.42 21.63 -28.14
CA ALA A 193 -39.36 22.43 -27.37
C ALA A 193 -39.23 23.93 -27.69
N SER A 194 -38.00 24.42 -27.86
CA SER A 194 -37.72 25.80 -28.28
C SER A 194 -38.32 26.08 -29.66
N GLU A 195 -38.15 25.18 -30.63
CA GLU A 195 -38.73 25.33 -31.96
C GLU A 195 -40.27 25.41 -31.92
N VAL A 196 -40.91 24.55 -31.11
CA VAL A 196 -42.37 24.58 -30.92
C VAL A 196 -42.82 25.89 -30.27
N ALA A 197 -42.11 26.39 -29.26
CA ALA A 197 -42.42 27.66 -28.62
C ALA A 197 -42.27 28.85 -29.59
N VAL A 198 -41.23 28.86 -30.43
CA VAL A 198 -41.04 29.88 -31.48
C VAL A 198 -42.19 29.85 -32.50
N LYS A 199 -42.59 28.65 -32.97
CA LYS A 199 -43.75 28.50 -33.85
C LYS A 199 -45.04 28.97 -33.17
N GLY A 200 -45.22 28.64 -31.89
CA GLY A 200 -46.34 29.08 -31.06
C GLY A 200 -46.42 30.61 -30.97
N GLY A 201 -45.30 31.28 -30.69
CA GLY A 201 -45.21 32.74 -30.70
C GLY A 201 -45.57 33.36 -32.05
N GLY A 202 -45.18 32.72 -33.15
CA GLY A 202 -45.59 33.12 -34.51
C GLY A 202 -47.11 33.08 -34.72
N VAL A 203 -47.77 31.99 -34.29
CA VAL A 203 -49.23 31.85 -34.38
C VAL A 203 -49.93 32.90 -33.51
N VAL A 204 -49.44 33.13 -32.29
CA VAL A 204 -49.98 34.16 -31.39
C VAL A 204 -49.89 35.56 -32.02
N ASN A 205 -48.75 35.91 -32.63
CA ASN A 205 -48.59 37.17 -33.36
C ASN A 205 -49.59 37.31 -34.52
N GLN A 206 -49.88 36.23 -35.24
CA GLN A 206 -50.89 36.23 -36.29
C GLN A 206 -52.31 36.49 -35.73
N VAL A 207 -52.64 35.93 -34.55
CA VAL A 207 -53.90 36.20 -33.86
C VAL A 207 -54.01 37.66 -33.42
N VAL A 208 -52.95 38.25 -32.87
CA VAL A 208 -52.92 39.69 -32.50
C VAL A 208 -53.20 40.58 -33.71
N ASN A 209 -52.53 40.31 -34.85
CA ASN A 209 -52.76 41.06 -36.09
C ASN A 209 -54.20 40.93 -36.61
N THR A 210 -54.80 39.75 -36.45
CA THR A 210 -56.19 39.50 -36.83
C THR A 210 -57.15 40.27 -35.92
N MET A 211 -56.92 40.26 -34.60
CA MET A 211 -57.72 41.03 -33.64
C MET A 211 -57.63 42.54 -33.89
N ALA A 212 -56.45 43.06 -34.22
CA ALA A 212 -56.28 44.45 -34.62
C ALA A 212 -57.08 44.80 -35.89
N SER A 213 -57.10 43.89 -36.87
CA SER A 213 -57.88 44.06 -38.10
C SER A 213 -59.39 44.01 -37.85
N ILE A 214 -59.85 43.14 -36.94
CA ILE A 214 -61.25 43.07 -36.49
C ILE A 214 -61.62 44.37 -35.78
N ASN A 215 -60.79 44.86 -34.84
CA ASN A 215 -61.01 46.11 -34.13
C ASN A 215 -61.16 47.31 -35.09
N ALA A 216 -60.25 47.41 -36.06
CA ALA A 216 -60.31 48.45 -37.10
C ALA A 216 -61.58 48.36 -37.96
N SER A 217 -62.00 47.14 -38.32
CA SER A 217 -63.23 46.91 -39.09
C SER A 217 -64.48 47.27 -38.28
N SER A 218 -64.54 46.89 -37.01
CA SER A 218 -65.64 47.24 -36.10
C SER A 218 -65.77 48.75 -35.91
N LYS A 219 -64.67 49.50 -35.78
CA LYS A 219 -64.69 50.97 -35.73
C LYS A 219 -65.32 51.59 -36.99
N LYS A 220 -64.94 51.10 -38.18
CA LYS A 220 -65.57 51.54 -39.44
C LYS A 220 -67.08 51.24 -39.46
N ILE A 221 -67.51 50.11 -38.91
CA ILE A 221 -68.94 49.79 -38.79
C ILE A 221 -69.63 50.81 -37.88
N VAL A 222 -69.05 51.17 -36.73
CA VAL A 222 -69.60 52.21 -35.84
C VAL A 222 -69.77 53.54 -36.58
N ASP A 223 -68.78 53.94 -37.39
CA ASP A 223 -68.86 55.17 -38.19
C ASP A 223 -70.02 55.12 -39.20
N ILE A 224 -70.20 53.99 -39.90
CA ILE A 224 -71.30 53.77 -40.86
C ILE A 224 -72.66 53.82 -40.15
N ILE A 225 -72.78 53.16 -38.99
CA ILE A 225 -74.01 53.19 -38.20
C ILE A 225 -74.33 54.62 -37.72
N GLY A 226 -73.30 55.41 -37.40
CA GLY A 226 -73.46 56.85 -37.11
C GLY A 226 -74.05 57.64 -38.28
N VAL A 227 -73.60 57.36 -39.51
CA VAL A 227 -74.18 57.95 -40.73
C VAL A 227 -75.63 57.51 -40.93
N ILE A 228 -75.95 56.23 -40.70
CA ILE A 228 -77.32 55.70 -40.83
C ILE A 228 -78.27 56.36 -39.81
N ASP A 229 -77.86 56.52 -38.56
CA ASP A 229 -78.64 57.24 -37.55
C ASP A 229 -78.85 58.72 -37.95
N GLY A 230 -77.82 59.35 -38.53
CA GLY A 230 -77.91 60.68 -39.13
C GLY A 230 -78.94 60.77 -40.27
N ILE A 231 -78.95 59.81 -41.19
CA ILE A 231 -79.93 59.73 -42.29
C ILE A 231 -81.35 59.51 -41.74
N ALA A 232 -81.50 58.63 -40.74
CA ALA A 232 -82.79 58.39 -40.07
C ALA A 232 -83.31 59.67 -39.40
N PHE A 233 -82.44 60.42 -38.72
CA PHE A 233 -82.79 61.70 -38.12
C PHE A 233 -83.23 62.73 -39.19
N GLN A 234 -82.47 62.88 -40.27
CA GLN A 234 -82.82 63.77 -41.39
C GLN A 234 -84.17 63.38 -42.00
N THR A 235 -84.41 62.09 -42.23
CA THR A 235 -85.66 61.55 -42.78
C THR A 235 -86.85 61.85 -41.85
N ASN A 236 -86.66 61.72 -40.54
CA ASN A 236 -87.67 62.06 -39.53
C ASN A 236 -88.01 63.56 -39.54
N ILE A 237 -87.04 64.45 -39.75
CA ILE A 237 -87.28 65.90 -39.89
C ILE A 237 -87.99 66.23 -41.21
N LEU A 238 -87.57 65.63 -42.33
CA LEU A 238 -88.23 65.77 -43.63
C LEU A 238 -89.70 65.30 -43.59
N ALA A 239 -89.96 64.16 -42.96
CA ALA A 239 -91.30 63.62 -42.78
C ALA A 239 -92.17 64.50 -41.88
N LEU A 240 -91.60 65.08 -40.81
CA LEU A 240 -92.29 66.06 -39.99
C LEU A 240 -92.67 67.32 -40.80
N ASN A 241 -91.74 67.86 -41.58
CA ASN A 241 -92.00 69.02 -42.44
C ASN A 241 -93.09 68.72 -43.48
N ALA A 242 -93.05 67.53 -44.09
CA ALA A 242 -94.08 67.08 -45.03
C ALA A 242 -95.46 66.92 -44.36
N ALA A 243 -95.52 66.38 -43.13
CA ALA A 243 -96.76 66.26 -42.37
C ALA A 243 -97.36 67.64 -42.03
N VAL A 244 -96.52 68.63 -41.71
CA VAL A 244 -96.93 70.01 -41.49
C VAL A 244 -97.50 70.64 -42.76
N GLU A 245 -96.83 70.47 -43.91
CA GLU A 245 -97.31 71.04 -45.18
C GLU A 245 -98.59 70.32 -45.68
N ALA A 246 -98.70 69.01 -45.44
CA ALA A 246 -99.91 68.25 -45.73
C ALA A 246 -101.11 68.72 -44.87
N ALA A 247 -100.89 69.04 -43.59
CA ALA A 247 -101.91 69.63 -42.74
C ALA A 247 -102.33 71.04 -43.23
N ARG A 248 -101.40 71.80 -43.80
CA ARG A 248 -101.64 73.12 -44.37
C ARG A 248 -102.49 73.08 -45.64
N ALA A 249 -102.42 72.00 -46.42
CA ALA A 249 -103.22 71.77 -47.63
C ALA A 249 -104.67 71.29 -47.36
N GLY A 250 -105.06 71.07 -46.10
CA GLY A 250 -106.42 70.67 -45.70
C GLY A 250 -106.83 69.29 -46.23
N GLU A 251 -108.08 69.14 -46.70
CA GLU A 251 -108.62 67.84 -47.16
C GLU A 251 -107.83 67.24 -48.35
N GLN A 252 -107.22 68.08 -49.20
CA GLN A 252 -106.42 67.62 -50.35
C GLN A 252 -105.07 66.99 -49.92
N GLY A 253 -104.61 67.28 -48.70
CA GLY A 253 -103.35 66.77 -48.15
C GLY A 253 -103.46 65.49 -47.32
N ARG A 254 -104.68 64.97 -47.07
CA ARG A 254 -104.90 63.81 -46.18
C ARG A 254 -104.09 62.57 -46.54
N GLY A 255 -104.00 62.23 -47.83
CA GLY A 255 -103.18 61.10 -48.29
C GLY A 255 -101.69 61.31 -48.03
N PHE A 256 -101.18 62.53 -48.26
CA PHE A 256 -99.79 62.89 -47.99
C PHE A 256 -99.46 62.90 -46.49
N ALA A 257 -100.40 63.32 -45.63
CA ALA A 257 -100.22 63.31 -44.18
C ALA A 257 -100.03 61.88 -43.63
N VAL A 258 -100.78 60.89 -44.16
CA VAL A 258 -100.63 59.48 -43.77
C VAL A 258 -99.26 58.94 -44.19
N VAL A 259 -98.84 59.19 -45.44
CA VAL A 259 -97.51 58.78 -45.92
C VAL A 259 -96.40 59.43 -45.09
N ALA A 260 -96.52 60.74 -44.79
CA ALA A 260 -95.55 61.45 -43.96
C ALA A 260 -95.46 60.86 -42.54
N SER A 261 -96.58 60.48 -41.94
CA SER A 261 -96.60 59.79 -40.63
C SER A 261 -95.93 58.42 -40.68
N GLU A 262 -96.15 57.64 -41.74
CA GLU A 262 -95.54 56.32 -41.92
C GLU A 262 -94.03 56.42 -42.14
N VAL A 263 -93.58 57.36 -42.99
CA VAL A 263 -92.15 57.64 -43.22
C VAL A 263 -91.48 58.09 -41.91
N ARG A 264 -92.18 58.90 -41.10
CA ARG A 264 -91.68 59.32 -39.79
C ARG A 264 -91.53 58.14 -38.83
N ASN A 265 -92.53 57.26 -38.76
CA ASN A 265 -92.48 56.05 -37.92
C ASN A 265 -91.32 55.13 -38.35
N LEU A 266 -91.16 54.93 -39.66
CA LEU A 266 -90.05 54.15 -40.22
C LEU A 266 -88.70 54.76 -39.86
N ALA A 267 -88.55 56.09 -39.97
CA ALA A 267 -87.33 56.78 -39.60
C ALA A 267 -87.00 56.64 -38.10
N GLN A 268 -88.00 56.73 -37.21
CA GLN A 268 -87.81 56.48 -35.78
C GLN A 268 -87.40 55.03 -35.50
N ARG A 269 -88.01 54.05 -36.19
CA ARG A 269 -87.64 52.63 -36.09
C ARG A 269 -86.22 52.38 -36.58
N SER A 270 -85.80 53.00 -37.69
CA SER A 270 -84.44 52.92 -38.21
C SER A 270 -83.40 53.50 -37.23
N SER A 271 -83.69 54.65 -36.59
CA SER A 271 -82.82 55.24 -35.57
C SER A 271 -82.69 54.34 -34.33
N ALA A 272 -83.80 53.76 -33.86
CA ALA A 272 -83.77 52.82 -32.74
C ALA A 272 -82.91 51.58 -33.06
N ALA A 273 -83.11 50.97 -34.23
CA ALA A 273 -82.32 49.83 -34.68
C ALA A 273 -80.83 50.19 -34.87
N ALA A 274 -80.52 51.37 -35.41
CA ALA A 274 -79.15 51.84 -35.55
C ALA A 274 -78.45 51.96 -34.18
N LYS A 275 -79.13 52.50 -33.16
CA LYS A 275 -78.60 52.59 -31.79
C LYS A 275 -78.38 51.22 -31.14
N GLU A 276 -79.29 50.28 -31.35
CA GLU A 276 -79.14 48.90 -30.87
C GLU A 276 -77.93 48.21 -31.51
N ILE A 277 -77.78 48.31 -32.83
CA ILE A 277 -76.61 47.78 -33.54
C ILE A 277 -75.33 48.44 -33.05
N LYS A 278 -75.33 49.76 -32.84
CA LYS A 278 -74.17 50.49 -32.29
C LYS A 278 -73.73 49.91 -30.95
N GLY A 279 -74.68 49.70 -30.02
CA GLY A 279 -74.38 49.10 -28.72
C GLY A 279 -73.79 47.68 -28.81
N LEU A 280 -74.33 46.83 -29.71
CA LEU A 280 -73.79 45.48 -29.93
C LEU A 280 -72.36 45.50 -30.51
N ILE A 281 -72.06 46.45 -31.40
CA ILE A 281 -70.72 46.61 -31.96
C ILE A 281 -69.75 47.16 -30.91
N GLU A 282 -70.17 48.12 -30.07
CA GLU A 282 -69.37 48.63 -28.96
C GLU A 282 -69.02 47.51 -27.95
N ASP A 283 -69.97 46.66 -27.59
CA ASP A 283 -69.72 45.46 -26.75
C ASP A 283 -68.73 44.50 -27.42
N SER A 284 -68.89 44.27 -28.72
CA SER A 284 -67.98 43.41 -29.50
C SER A 284 -66.55 43.97 -29.56
N VAL A 285 -66.39 45.29 -29.73
CA VAL A 285 -65.09 45.96 -29.67
C VAL A 285 -64.44 45.78 -28.30
N GLY A 286 -65.20 45.97 -27.22
CA GLY A 286 -64.70 45.76 -25.86
C GLY A 286 -64.19 44.32 -25.64
N LYS A 287 -64.92 43.31 -26.13
CA LYS A 287 -64.49 41.91 -26.07
C LYS A 287 -63.24 41.63 -26.90
N VAL A 288 -63.11 42.23 -28.08
CA VAL A 288 -61.91 42.12 -28.93
C VAL A 288 -60.70 42.77 -28.25
N ASP A 289 -60.87 43.92 -27.59
CA ASP A 289 -59.79 44.58 -26.85
C ASP A 289 -59.27 43.71 -25.69
N VAL A 290 -60.18 43.13 -24.90
CA VAL A 290 -59.83 42.16 -23.84
C VAL A 290 -59.14 40.93 -24.42
N GLY A 291 -59.66 40.37 -25.52
CA GLY A 291 -59.06 39.24 -26.20
C GLY A 291 -57.65 39.55 -26.73
N SER A 292 -57.44 40.74 -27.29
CA SER A 292 -56.15 41.20 -27.78
C SER A 292 -55.13 41.31 -26.65
N ALA A 293 -55.54 41.79 -25.47
CA ALA A 293 -54.68 41.87 -24.30
C ALA A 293 -54.23 40.48 -23.82
N LEU A 294 -55.16 39.53 -23.69
CA LEU A 294 -54.86 38.15 -23.27
C LEU A 294 -53.93 37.43 -24.25
N VAL A 295 -54.13 37.62 -25.56
CA VAL A 295 -53.27 37.02 -26.59
C VAL A 295 -51.87 37.67 -26.58
N SER A 296 -51.79 38.98 -26.35
CA SER A 296 -50.48 39.65 -26.19
C SER A 296 -49.71 39.13 -24.98
N GLU A 297 -50.39 38.89 -23.86
CA GLU A 297 -49.80 38.27 -22.66
C GLU A 297 -49.32 36.85 -22.96
N ALA A 298 -50.13 36.04 -23.64
CA ALA A 298 -49.72 34.70 -24.08
C ALA A 298 -48.47 34.74 -24.99
N GLY A 299 -48.33 35.77 -25.83
CA GLY A 299 -47.15 35.98 -26.68
C GLY A 299 -45.89 36.22 -25.85
N LYS A 300 -45.99 37.08 -24.83
CA LYS A 300 -44.89 37.33 -23.89
C LYS A 300 -44.48 36.06 -23.13
N THR A 301 -45.44 35.26 -22.69
CA THR A 301 -45.16 33.98 -22.02
C THR A 301 -44.42 33.01 -22.94
N MET A 302 -44.71 33.00 -24.25
CA MET A 302 -43.96 32.18 -25.21
C MET A 302 -42.49 32.63 -25.34
N GLU A 303 -42.22 33.95 -25.33
CA GLU A 303 -40.85 34.48 -25.32
C GLU A 303 -40.09 34.08 -24.05
N GLU A 304 -40.76 34.14 -22.89
CA GLU A 304 -40.18 33.71 -21.61
C GLU A 304 -39.88 32.20 -21.59
N ILE A 305 -40.73 31.38 -22.22
CA ILE A 305 -40.49 29.93 -22.42
C ILE A 305 -39.24 29.71 -23.27
N VAL A 306 -39.12 30.39 -24.43
CA VAL A 306 -37.93 30.27 -25.30
C VAL A 306 -36.65 30.63 -24.53
N GLY A 307 -36.67 31.72 -23.77
CA GLY A 307 -35.55 32.13 -22.92
C GLY A 307 -35.20 31.09 -21.85
N SER A 308 -36.22 30.48 -21.22
CA SER A 308 -36.03 29.45 -20.19
C SER A 308 -35.46 28.16 -20.76
N VAL A 309 -35.96 27.72 -21.92
CA VAL A 309 -35.46 26.52 -22.62
C VAL A 309 -34.02 26.72 -23.09
N LYS A 310 -33.65 27.94 -23.50
CA LYS A 310 -32.25 28.27 -23.82
C LYS A 310 -31.32 28.08 -22.62
N ARG A 311 -31.71 28.56 -21.43
CA ARG A 311 -30.94 28.32 -20.20
C ARG A 311 -30.79 26.83 -19.87
N VAL A 312 -31.84 26.04 -20.08
CA VAL A 312 -31.77 24.57 -19.91
C VAL A 312 -30.77 23.95 -20.88
N THR A 313 -30.77 24.40 -22.14
CA THR A 313 -29.82 23.96 -23.18
C THR A 313 -28.38 24.26 -22.76
N ASP A 314 -28.12 25.45 -22.22
CA ASP A 314 -26.79 25.85 -21.73
C ASP A 314 -26.32 24.93 -20.58
N ILE A 315 -27.16 24.69 -19.57
CA ILE A 315 -26.86 23.78 -18.44
C ILE A 315 -26.58 22.36 -18.93
N VAL A 316 -27.36 21.86 -19.87
CA VAL A 316 -27.16 20.51 -20.44
C VAL A 316 -25.84 20.43 -21.22
N GLY A 317 -25.43 21.53 -21.88
CA GLY A 317 -24.11 21.67 -22.49
C GLY A 317 -22.98 21.55 -21.47
N GLU A 318 -23.10 22.23 -20.32
CA GLU A 318 -22.15 22.13 -19.21
C GLU A 318 -22.08 20.72 -18.63
N ILE A 319 -23.22 20.05 -18.44
CA ILE A 319 -23.27 18.65 -17.96
C ILE A 319 -22.54 17.72 -18.93
N THR A 320 -22.72 17.93 -20.24
CA THR A 320 -22.05 17.11 -21.27
C THR A 320 -20.53 17.30 -21.22
N ALA A 321 -20.07 18.54 -21.09
CA ALA A 321 -18.65 18.86 -20.96
C ALA A 321 -18.05 18.27 -19.67
N ALA A 322 -18.72 18.44 -18.53
CA ALA A 322 -18.30 17.88 -17.24
C ALA A 322 -18.26 16.34 -17.27
N SER A 323 -19.25 15.69 -17.90
CA SER A 323 -19.28 14.24 -18.04
C SER A 323 -18.13 13.73 -18.92
N HIS A 324 -17.73 14.49 -19.95
CA HIS A 324 -16.56 14.16 -20.76
C HIS A 324 -15.26 14.27 -19.98
N GLU A 325 -15.09 15.32 -19.17
CA GLU A 325 -13.93 15.48 -18.29
C GLU A 325 -13.87 14.38 -17.22
N GLN A 326 -15.01 14.02 -16.62
CA GLN A 326 -15.10 12.89 -15.68
C GLN A 326 -14.69 11.57 -16.33
N ALA A 327 -15.10 11.31 -17.58
CA ALA A 327 -14.70 10.10 -18.29
C ALA A 327 -13.18 10.02 -18.49
N GLN A 328 -12.54 11.14 -18.85
CA GLN A 328 -11.07 11.20 -18.96
C GLN A 328 -10.39 11.01 -17.59
N GLY A 329 -10.91 11.61 -16.53
CA GLY A 329 -10.40 11.42 -15.17
C GLY A 329 -10.51 9.97 -14.71
N ILE A 330 -11.61 9.30 -15.02
CA ILE A 330 -11.80 7.88 -14.73
C ILE A 330 -10.80 7.00 -15.49
N GLU A 331 -10.50 7.32 -16.76
CA GLU A 331 -9.47 6.60 -17.53
C GLU A 331 -8.09 6.68 -16.87
N GLN A 332 -7.71 7.85 -16.35
CA GLN A 332 -6.46 8.01 -15.61
C GLN A 332 -6.45 7.21 -14.30
N VAL A 333 -7.56 7.18 -13.57
CA VAL A 333 -7.69 6.36 -12.36
C VAL A 333 -7.59 4.87 -12.69
N ASN A 334 -8.19 4.41 -13.78
CA ASN A 334 -8.07 3.02 -14.22
C ASN A 334 -6.61 2.65 -14.57
N GLN A 335 -5.85 3.55 -15.20
CA GLN A 335 -4.42 3.33 -15.43
C GLN A 335 -3.64 3.22 -14.10
N ALA A 336 -3.96 4.06 -13.11
CA ALA A 336 -3.34 3.97 -11.79
C ALA A 336 -3.68 2.67 -11.06
N ILE A 337 -4.92 2.20 -11.16
CA ILE A 337 -5.34 0.89 -10.59
C ILE A 337 -4.58 -0.26 -11.26
N ALA A 338 -4.44 -0.25 -12.59
CA ALA A 338 -3.66 -1.26 -13.30
C ALA A 338 -2.18 -1.28 -12.87
N GLN A 339 -1.60 -0.10 -12.63
CA GLN A 339 -0.24 -0.01 -12.09
C GLN A 339 -0.15 -0.53 -10.65
N MET A 340 -1.14 -0.23 -9.81
CA MET A 340 -1.21 -0.76 -8.45
C MET A 340 -1.35 -2.28 -8.44
N ASP A 341 -2.16 -2.85 -9.33
CA ASP A 341 -2.29 -4.30 -9.49
C ASP A 341 -0.96 -4.95 -9.87
N GLN A 342 -0.22 -4.37 -10.83
CA GLN A 342 1.11 -4.85 -11.18
C GLN A 342 2.07 -4.84 -9.97
N VAL A 343 2.06 -3.78 -9.16
CA VAL A 343 2.90 -3.70 -7.95
C VAL A 343 2.44 -4.72 -6.90
N THR A 344 1.13 -4.92 -6.74
CA THR A 344 0.58 -5.95 -5.84
C THR A 344 1.05 -7.35 -6.24
N GLN A 345 1.01 -7.68 -7.53
CA GLN A 345 1.52 -8.96 -8.04
C GLN A 345 3.03 -9.10 -7.86
N GLN A 346 3.79 -8.02 -8.09
CA GLN A 346 5.23 -8.02 -7.84
C GLN A 346 5.55 -8.22 -6.36
N ASN A 347 4.77 -7.61 -5.45
CA ASN A 347 4.92 -7.82 -4.02
C ASN A 347 4.65 -9.28 -3.65
N ALA A 348 3.62 -9.91 -4.22
CA ALA A 348 3.35 -11.33 -4.01
C ALA A 348 4.55 -12.21 -4.41
N ALA A 349 5.15 -11.95 -5.58
CA ALA A 349 6.36 -12.66 -6.01
C ALA A 349 7.55 -12.42 -5.06
N LEU A 350 7.78 -11.17 -4.64
CA LEU A 350 8.86 -10.83 -3.70
C LEU A 350 8.66 -11.47 -2.32
N ILE A 351 7.41 -11.62 -1.88
CA ILE A 351 7.07 -12.33 -0.65
C ILE A 351 7.44 -13.80 -0.79
N GLU A 352 7.09 -14.46 -1.89
CA GLU A 352 7.51 -15.86 -2.12
C GLU A 352 9.04 -16.02 -2.13
N GLU A 353 9.77 -15.13 -2.81
CA GLU A 353 11.24 -15.13 -2.83
C GLU A 353 11.83 -14.91 -1.44
N ALA A 354 11.31 -13.93 -0.68
CA ALA A 354 11.77 -13.64 0.67
C ALA A 354 11.49 -14.78 1.65
N ALA A 355 10.36 -15.49 1.49
CA ALA A 355 10.02 -16.67 2.29
C ALA A 355 11.02 -17.80 2.03
N ALA A 356 11.35 -18.06 0.76
CA ALA A 356 12.34 -19.05 0.37
C ALA A 356 13.74 -18.70 0.90
N ALA A 357 14.13 -17.43 0.84
CA ALA A 357 15.41 -16.96 1.37
C ALA A 357 15.49 -17.11 2.90
N ALA A 358 14.44 -16.73 3.64
CA ALA A 358 14.37 -16.87 5.09
C ALA A 358 14.43 -18.34 5.52
N GLN A 359 13.72 -19.22 4.82
CA GLN A 359 13.77 -20.67 5.03
C GLN A 359 15.20 -21.20 4.82
N SER A 360 15.88 -20.81 3.74
CA SER A 360 17.26 -21.24 3.48
C SER A 360 18.24 -20.75 4.55
N LEU A 361 18.10 -19.51 5.02
CA LEU A 361 18.91 -18.99 6.13
C LEU A 361 18.69 -19.80 7.42
N GLN A 362 17.44 -20.18 7.70
CA GLN A 362 17.10 -20.97 8.88
C GLN A 362 17.69 -22.39 8.79
N GLU A 363 17.65 -23.02 7.61
CA GLU A 363 18.30 -24.31 7.36
C GLU A 363 19.83 -24.24 7.49
N GLN A 364 20.46 -23.22 6.91
CA GLN A 364 21.91 -23.02 7.01
C GLN A 364 22.36 -22.75 8.45
N ALA A 365 21.62 -21.93 9.19
CA ALA A 365 21.88 -21.67 10.60
C ALA A 365 21.67 -22.93 11.44
N GLY A 366 20.63 -23.72 11.16
CA GLY A 366 20.43 -25.03 11.80
C GLY A 366 21.61 -25.98 11.57
N SER A 367 22.12 -26.06 10.32
CA SER A 367 23.29 -26.87 10.00
C SER A 367 24.55 -26.37 10.72
N LEU A 368 24.76 -25.06 10.82
CA LEU A 368 25.91 -24.48 11.51
C LEU A 368 25.84 -24.73 13.03
N SER A 369 24.64 -24.60 13.60
CA SER A 369 24.37 -24.91 15.01
C SER A 369 24.71 -26.37 15.32
N GLN A 370 24.35 -27.31 14.44
CA GLN A 370 24.69 -28.73 14.60
C GLN A 370 26.20 -28.99 14.53
N VAL A 371 26.94 -28.28 13.67
CA VAL A 371 28.41 -28.39 13.62
C VAL A 371 29.04 -27.85 14.90
N VAL A 372 28.60 -26.68 15.35
CA VAL A 372 29.09 -26.04 16.59
C VAL A 372 28.76 -26.88 17.82
N ALA A 373 27.60 -27.54 17.86
CA ALA A 373 27.20 -28.44 18.94
C ALA A 373 28.07 -29.70 19.07
N THR A 374 28.94 -29.98 18.09
CA THR A 374 29.95 -31.05 18.23
C THR A 374 31.06 -30.67 19.22
N PHE A 375 31.28 -29.36 19.41
CA PHE A 375 32.22 -28.85 20.39
C PHE A 375 31.53 -28.72 21.75
N LYS A 376 32.16 -29.26 22.80
CA LYS A 376 31.73 -29.05 24.19
C LYS A 376 32.37 -27.78 24.68
N LEU A 377 31.56 -26.78 24.98
CA LEU A 377 31.99 -25.57 25.65
C LEU A 377 31.71 -25.73 27.14
N ASP A 378 32.42 -24.98 27.97
CA ASP A 378 32.13 -24.99 29.40
C ASP A 378 30.70 -24.44 29.62
N GLU A 379 29.85 -25.26 30.24
CA GLU A 379 28.54 -24.82 30.70
C GLU A 379 28.72 -24.11 32.04
N GLU A 380 29.41 -22.96 32.03
CA GLU A 380 29.28 -22.02 33.14
C GLU A 380 27.85 -21.48 33.11
N ASP A 381 26.98 -22.10 33.91
CA ASP A 381 25.71 -21.60 34.46
C ASP A 381 25.15 -20.35 33.76
N ASP A 382 24.76 -20.48 32.49
CA ASP A 382 23.85 -19.53 31.85
C ASP A 382 22.44 -19.93 32.30
N GLU A 383 22.19 -19.76 33.60
CA GLU A 383 20.84 -19.64 34.14
C GLU A 383 20.22 -18.51 33.30
N PRO A 384 19.18 -18.78 32.49
CA PRO A 384 18.70 -17.79 31.55
C PRO A 384 18.23 -16.62 32.36
N ALA A 385 19.02 -15.54 32.37
CA ALA A 385 18.65 -14.29 33.01
C ALA A 385 17.36 -13.88 32.31
N ALA A 386 16.23 -14.14 32.99
CA ALA A 386 14.92 -13.91 32.46
C ALA A 386 14.88 -12.47 31.96
N ALA A 387 14.90 -12.31 30.63
CA ALA A 387 14.82 -11.01 30.01
C ALA A 387 13.59 -10.32 30.62
N PRO A 388 13.71 -9.09 31.11
CA PRO A 388 12.55 -8.38 31.64
C PRO A 388 11.47 -8.42 30.56
N PRO A 389 10.21 -8.74 30.90
CA PRO A 389 9.16 -8.86 29.90
C PRO A 389 9.10 -7.55 29.14
N VAL A 390 9.45 -7.59 27.86
CA VAL A 390 9.32 -6.46 26.96
C VAL A 390 7.83 -6.15 26.95
N GLN A 391 7.45 -5.04 27.59
CA GLN A 391 6.12 -4.49 27.46
C GLN A 391 5.95 -4.10 25.99
N VAL A 392 5.35 -4.99 25.23
CA VAL A 392 4.83 -4.68 23.90
C VAL A 392 3.78 -3.61 24.15
N ARG A 393 4.14 -2.34 23.96
CA ARG A 393 3.16 -1.25 24.02
C ARG A 393 2.14 -1.57 22.93
N PRO A 394 0.86 -1.84 23.29
CA PRO A 394 -0.12 -2.15 22.26
C PRO A 394 -0.20 -0.94 21.34
N LEU A 395 0.19 -1.14 20.07
CA LEU A 395 -0.08 -0.16 19.03
C LEU A 395 -1.59 0.07 19.03
N ALA A 396 -1.95 1.35 18.96
CA ALA A 396 -3.31 1.84 19.12
C ALA A 396 -4.29 0.97 18.31
N ARG A 397 -5.43 0.65 18.96
CA ARG A 397 -6.56 -0.05 18.34
C ARG A 397 -6.81 0.49 16.91
N PRO A 398 -7.12 -0.38 15.94
CA PRO A 398 -7.47 0.07 14.59
C PRO A 398 -8.60 1.10 14.72
N VAL A 399 -8.42 2.25 14.07
CA VAL A 399 -9.46 3.26 13.93
C VAL A 399 -10.65 2.55 13.30
N ARG A 400 -11.74 2.46 14.06
CA ARG A 400 -13.01 1.90 13.61
C ARG A 400 -13.43 2.72 12.41
N VAL A 401 -13.37 2.13 11.20
CA VAL A 401 -13.96 2.73 10.00
C VAL A 401 -15.42 2.96 10.35
N ILE A 402 -15.81 4.24 10.43
CA ILE A 402 -17.20 4.63 10.55
C ILE A 402 -17.83 4.18 9.23
N GLN A 403 -18.51 3.03 9.25
CA GLN A 403 -19.51 2.73 8.25
C GLN A 403 -20.55 3.84 8.35
N LEU A 404 -20.43 4.82 7.45
CA LEU A 404 -21.50 5.77 7.15
C LEU A 404 -22.65 4.93 6.58
N ALA A 405 -23.50 4.45 7.48
CA ALA A 405 -24.77 3.88 7.12
C ALA A 405 -25.52 4.95 6.33
N ARG A 406 -25.67 4.65 5.03
CA ARG A 406 -26.52 5.32 4.07
C ARG A 406 -27.94 5.35 4.63
N ARG A 407 -28.28 6.38 5.41
CA ARG A 407 -29.68 6.77 5.62
C ARG A 407 -30.08 7.61 4.44
N THR A 408 -30.60 6.91 3.44
CA THR A 408 -31.58 7.42 2.50
C THR A 408 -32.68 8.14 3.29
N ALA A 409 -32.86 9.43 2.99
CA ALA A 409 -34.08 10.14 3.31
C ALA A 409 -35.16 9.64 2.33
N GLU A 410 -36.25 9.12 2.89
CA GLU A 410 -37.58 9.21 2.32
C GLU A 410 -38.38 10.23 3.13
#